data_AF-A0A960B733-F1
#
_entry.id   AF-A0A960B733-F1
#
_cell.length_a   1.000
_cell.length_b   1.000
_cell.length_c   1.000
_cell.angle_alpha   90.00
_cell.angle_beta   90.00
_cell.angle_gamma   90.00
#
_symmetry.space_group_name_H-M   'P 1'
#
loop_
_entity.id
_entity.type
_entity.pdbx_description
1 polymer ?
#
loop_
_entity_poly.entity_id
_entity_poly.type
_entity_poly.pdbx_seq_one_letter_code
_entity_poly.pdbx_strand_id
1 'polypeptide(L)' 'MWSFIYKVLRLAWKYGSTAITKVVAYIKSHWDTIKKWIERGLTVEAIIELILRILGIG' A
#
# COMPACT_ATOMS: atom_id res chain seq x y z
N MET A 1 -0.31 11.38 3.61
CA MET A 1 0.45 10.17 4.01
C MET A 1 -0.29 9.34 5.05
N TRP A 2 -0.42 9.81 6.31
CA TRP A 2 -1.06 9.03 7.38
C TRP A 2 -2.49 8.57 7.07
N SER A 3 -3.33 9.45 6.50
CA SER A 3 -4.70 9.08 6.07
C SER A 3 -4.73 7.91 5.07
N PHE A 4 -3.74 7.81 4.19
CA PHE A 4 -3.62 6.70 3.24
C PHE A 4 -3.15 5.43 3.95
N ILE A 5 -2.15 5.54 4.82
CA ILE A 5 -1.67 4.42 5.65
C ILE A 5 -2.82 3.83 6.48
N TYR A 6 -3.69 4.66 7.06
CA TYR A 6 -4.87 4.18 7.78
C TYR A 6 -5.83 3.38 6.89
N LYS A 7 -6.06 3.81 5.64
CA LYS A 7 -6.87 3.05 4.67
C LYS A 7 -6.24 1.70 4.36
N VAL A 8 -4.92 1.65 4.22
CA VAL A 8 -4.16 0.41 3.98
C VAL A 8 -4.23 -0.53 5.19
N LEU A 9 -4.05 -0.01 6.40
CA LEU A 9 -4.14 -0.79 7.65
C LEU A 9 -5.53 -1.41 7.84
N ARG A 10 -6.60 -0.71 7.44
CA ARG A 10 -7.97 -1.25 7.47
C ARG A 10 -8.17 -2.46 6.56
N LEU A 11 -7.29 -2.71 5.60
CA LEU A 11 -7.35 -3.87 4.70
C LEU A 11 -6.49 -5.04 5.19
N ALA A 12 -5.94 -4.98 6.39
CA ALA A 12 -5.17 -6.08 6.99
C ALA A 12 -5.96 -7.38 7.15
N TRP A 13 -7.28 -7.32 7.33
CA TRP A 13 -8.14 -8.52 7.37
C TRP A 13 -8.21 -9.24 6.02
N LYS A 14 -8.02 -8.53 4.89
CA LYS A 14 -8.08 -9.06 3.52
C LYS A 14 -6.73 -9.60 3.05
N TYR A 15 -5.65 -8.86 3.29
CA TYR A 15 -4.30 -9.19 2.78
C TYR A 15 -3.38 -9.83 3.82
N GLY A 16 -3.81 -9.91 5.08
CA GLY A 16 -2.98 -10.36 6.20
C GLY A 16 -2.15 -9.22 6.81
N SER A 17 -2.01 -9.24 8.14
CA SER A 17 -1.30 -8.21 8.91
C SER A 17 0.19 -8.12 8.55
N THR A 18 0.84 -9.25 8.29
CA THR A 18 2.26 -9.29 7.91
C THR A 18 2.51 -8.63 6.55
N ALA A 19 1.67 -8.92 5.56
CA ALA A 19 1.78 -8.33 4.23
C ALA A 19 1.54 -6.82 4.28
N ILE A 20 0.49 -6.38 4.98
CA ILE A 20 0.19 -4.96 5.16
C ILE A 20 1.29 -4.22 5.90
N THR A 21 1.96 -4.84 6.88
CA THR A 21 3.09 -4.21 7.58
C THR A 21 4.24 -3.90 6.61
N LYS A 22 4.56 -4.83 5.71
CA LYS A 22 5.57 -4.63 4.66
C LYS A 22 5.13 -3.57 3.65
N VAL A 23 3.85 -3.56 3.26
CA VAL A 23 3.28 -2.54 2.38
C VAL A 23 3.39 -1.15 3.01
N VAL A 24 3.06 -1.00 4.30
CA VAL A 24 3.18 0.28 5.02
C VAL A 24 4.63 0.74 5.10
N ALA A 25 5.59 -0.17 5.35
CA ALA A 25 7.00 0.16 5.30
C ALA A 25 7.42 0.67 3.93
N TYR A 26 6.99 0.01 2.85
CA TYR A 26 7.25 0.45 1.47
C TYR A 26 6.64 1.83 1.18
N ILE A 27 5.39 2.07 1.59
CA ILE A 27 4.71 3.37 1.42
C ILE A 27 5.47 4.49 2.13
N LYS A 28 6.01 4.21 3.33
CA LYS A 28 6.80 5.19 4.09
C LYS A 28 8.10 5.55 3.36
N SER A 29 8.78 4.56 2.79
CA SER A 29 10.04 4.77 2.05
C SER A 29 9.86 5.38 0.65
N HIS A 30 8.70 5.21 0.02
CA HIS A 30 8.47 5.59 -1.38
C HIS A 30 7.23 6.49 -1.55
N TRP A 31 6.96 7.36 -0.57
CA TRP A 31 5.72 8.15 -0.53
C TRP A 31 5.49 8.99 -1.79
N ASP A 32 6.52 9.59 -2.39
CA ASP A 32 6.38 10.36 -3.63
C ASP A 32 5.87 9.54 -4.81
N THR A 33 6.29 8.27 -4.91
CA THR A 33 5.79 7.33 -5.92
C THR A 33 4.33 6.98 -5.65
N ILE A 34 3.97 6.71 -4.39
CA ILE A 34 2.58 6.42 -4.00
C ILE A 34 1.67 7.61 -4.28
N LYS A 35 2.16 8.83 -4.02
CA LYS A 35 1.43 10.07 -4.30
C LYS A 35 1.11 10.19 -5.80
N LYS A 36 2.07 9.92 -6.68
CA LYS A 36 1.85 9.91 -8.14
C LYS A 36 0.81 8.88 -8.56
N TRP A 37 0.78 7.70 -7.93
CA TRP A 37 -0.25 6.69 -8.21
C TRP A 37 -1.64 7.15 -7.75
N ILE A 38 -1.74 7.81 -6.59
CA ILE A 38 -2.99 8.41 -6.11
C ILE A 38 -3.46 9.52 -7.06
N GLU A 39 -2.56 10.39 -7.51
CA GLU A 39 -2.86 11.47 -8.47
C GLU A 39 -3.31 10.92 -9.84
N ARG A 40 -2.82 9.74 -10.23
CA ARG A 40 -3.29 8.99 -11.42
C ARG A 40 -4.63 8.28 -11.21
N GLY A 41 -5.22 8.36 -10.03
CA GLY A 41 -6.53 7.79 -9.71
C GLY A 41 -6.50 6.30 -9.34
N LEU A 42 -5.33 5.73 -8.99
CA LEU A 42 -5.30 4.35 -8.53
C LEU A 42 -6.02 4.21 -7.19
N THR A 43 -6.81 3.14 -7.06
CA THR A 43 -7.47 2.79 -5.81
C THR A 43 -6.47 2.29 -4.77
N VAL A 44 -6.85 2.35 -3.49
CA VAL A 44 -6.01 1.84 -2.40
C VAL A 44 -5.68 0.36 -2.59
N GLU A 45 -6.65 -0.44 -3.03
CA GLU A 45 -6.46 -1.88 -3.29
C GLU A 45 -5.48 -2.12 -4.44
N ALA A 46 -5.63 -1.40 -5.56
CA ALA A 46 -4.70 -1.51 -6.69
C ALA A 46 -3.26 -1.15 -6.28
N ILE A 47 -3.09 -0.12 -5.44
CA ILE A 47 -1.78 0.27 -4.92
C ILE A 47 -1.21 -0.84 -4.01
N ILE A 48 -2.01 -1.43 -3.14
CA ILE A 48 -1.57 -2.54 -2.29
C ILE A 48 -1.12 -3.72 -3.16
N GLU A 49 -1.91 -4.13 -4.15
CA GLU A 49 -1.56 -5.23 -5.06
C GLU A 49 -0.27 -4.97 -5.83
N LEU A 50 -0.06 -3.75 -6.32
CA LEU A 50 1.19 -3.37 -6.97
C LEU A 50 2.38 -3.50 -6.01
N ILE A 51 2.24 -3.03 -4.78
CA ILE A 51 3.31 -3.12 -3.78
C ILE A 51 3.58 -4.58 -3.42
N LEU A 52 2.55 -5.40 -3.23
CA LEU A 52 2.70 -6.82 -2.95
C LEU A 52 3.46 -7.55 -4.07
N ARG A 53 3.14 -7.25 -5.33
CA ARG A 53 3.89 -7.77 -6.50
C ARG A 53 5.34 -7.31 -6.51
N ILE A 54 5.61 -6.03 -6.23
CA ILE A 54 6.98 -5.48 -6.13
C ILE A 54 7.78 -6.19 -5.03
N LEU A 55 7.14 -6.52 -3.91
CA LEU A 55 7.77 -7.19 -2.77
C LEU A 55 7.87 -8.72 -2.96
N GLY A 56 7.35 -9.28 -4.06
CA GLY A 56 7.30 -10.72 -4.28
C GLY A 56 6.41 -11.46 -3.26
N ILE A 57 5.39 -10.78 -2.74
CA ILE A 57 4.41 -11.35 -1.79
C ILE A 57 3.15 -11.65 -2.58
N GLY A 58 2.92 -12.92 -2.88
CA GLY A 58 1.77 -13.40 -3.67
C GLY A 58 1.52 -14.87 -3.37
#